data_AF-A0A1I2Q764-F1
#
_entry.id   AF-A0A1I2Q764-F1
#
_cell.length_a   1.000
_cell.length_b   1.000
_cell.length_c   1.000
_cell.angle_alpha   90.00
_cell.angle_beta   90.00
_cell.angle_gamma   90.00
#
_symmetry.space_group_name_H-M   'P 1'
#
loop_
_entity.id
_entity.type
_entity.pdbx_description
1 polymer ?
#
loop_
_entity_poly.entity_id
_entity_poly.type
_entity_poly.pdbx_seq_one_letter_code
_entity_poly.pdbx_strand_id
1 'polypeptide(L)'
;MNYLFIKDLLQYARKEIFTLCMEKIPVKWYTVIYFLLINISILSIYKGSEVLRLRYKVLFLLILSLVIAVAGCSTREPSVVESEQPGNANAEQKQQDVNLALYFVKFTADDAYLVREVRSIPYTKDVATTAMTELIKDSKSIFAPGTEVLGITIENGLATVNFNDQVLAANVGAAGEELGIQSIVNTLTELPNIEKVAFQVDGKTEGRAMDWWGHVGLYEQPFSRDLSKVYEPTIWVTHPTPNQVASVPLLIKGSARVFEGTVSARLLDEKGNVLAESSATATAGAPERGNFEMSIKFAPPAEGHGVLEVYWASPKDGSMLDTVSIPLQWP
;
A
#
# COMPACT_ATOMS: atom_id res chain seq x y z
N MET A 1 12.50 -8.83 -57.75
CA MET A 1 12.73 -8.04 -56.52
C MET A 1 11.84 -8.65 -55.44
N ASN A 2 12.45 -9.42 -54.53
CA ASN A 2 11.81 -10.57 -53.89
C ASN A 2 10.81 -10.21 -52.77
N TYR A 3 9.66 -10.90 -52.82
CA TYR A 3 8.51 -10.79 -51.91
C TYR A 3 8.84 -11.06 -50.43
N LEU A 4 9.97 -11.70 -50.13
CA LEU A 4 10.45 -11.90 -48.76
C LEU A 4 10.99 -10.60 -48.13
N PHE A 5 11.65 -9.73 -48.88
CA PHE A 5 12.26 -8.50 -48.33
C PHE A 5 11.19 -7.47 -47.89
N ILE A 6 10.02 -7.48 -48.54
CA ILE A 6 8.89 -6.59 -48.20
C ILE A 6 8.13 -7.08 -46.97
N LYS A 7 8.05 -8.40 -46.74
CA LYS A 7 7.43 -8.95 -45.52
C LYS A 7 8.25 -8.64 -44.27
N ASP A 8 9.58 -8.74 -44.37
CA ASP A 8 10.45 -8.41 -43.24
C ASP A 8 10.46 -6.91 -42.95
N LEU A 9 10.40 -6.05 -43.97
CA LEU A 9 10.26 -4.59 -43.79
C LEU A 9 8.93 -4.20 -43.13
N LEU A 10 7.83 -4.86 -43.50
CA LEU A 10 6.50 -4.61 -42.93
C LEU A 10 6.37 -5.17 -41.50
N GLN A 11 7.06 -6.26 -41.17
CA GLN A 11 7.07 -6.83 -39.83
C GLN A 11 7.96 -6.03 -38.88
N TYR A 12 9.05 -5.44 -39.37
CA TYR A 12 9.91 -4.51 -38.63
C TYR A 12 9.20 -3.16 -38.38
N ALA A 13 8.58 -2.57 -39.41
CA ALA A 13 7.82 -1.32 -39.29
C ALA A 13 6.59 -1.44 -38.36
N ARG A 14 5.96 -2.62 -38.28
CA ARG A 14 4.82 -2.87 -37.39
C ARG A 14 5.20 -2.92 -35.90
N LYS A 15 6.47 -3.18 -35.57
CA LYS A 15 6.97 -3.18 -34.19
C LYS A 15 7.47 -1.80 -33.73
N GLU A 16 8.06 -1.02 -34.62
CA GLU A 16 8.56 0.32 -34.27
C GLU A 16 7.48 1.41 -34.31
N ILE A 17 6.54 1.38 -35.28
CA ILE A 17 5.48 2.41 -35.36
C ILE A 17 4.44 2.26 -34.22
N PHE A 18 4.23 1.04 -33.72
CA PHE A 18 3.35 0.80 -32.57
C PHE A 18 3.97 1.25 -31.23
N THR A 19 5.30 1.40 -31.20
CA THR A 19 6.05 1.76 -29.98
C THR A 19 6.42 3.25 -29.93
N LEU A 20 6.36 3.98 -31.05
CA LEU A 20 6.80 5.39 -31.13
C LEU A 20 5.70 6.47 -31.09
N CYS A 21 4.43 6.14 -30.79
CA CYS A 21 3.37 7.18 -30.73
C CYS A 21 2.25 6.96 -29.69
N MET A 22 2.45 6.10 -28.70
CA MET A 22 1.38 5.75 -27.72
C MET A 22 1.57 6.37 -26.33
N GLU A 23 2.57 7.23 -26.12
CA GLU A 23 2.90 7.74 -24.78
C GLU A 23 2.28 9.10 -24.41
N LYS A 24 1.50 9.73 -25.32
CA LYS A 24 0.82 11.01 -25.03
C LYS A 24 -0.61 11.14 -25.57
N ILE A 25 -1.34 10.03 -25.68
CA ILE A 25 -2.75 10.06 -26.12
C ILE A 25 -3.66 9.73 -24.93
N PRO A 26 -4.56 10.63 -24.49
CA PRO A 26 -5.50 10.36 -23.41
C PRO A 26 -6.41 9.18 -23.76
N VAL A 27 -6.71 8.32 -22.78
CA VAL A 27 -7.44 7.05 -22.96
C VAL A 27 -8.77 7.20 -23.74
N LYS A 28 -9.40 8.37 -23.68
CA LYS A 28 -10.66 8.69 -24.39
C LYS A 28 -10.54 8.72 -25.92
N TRP A 29 -9.35 8.78 -26.49
CA TRP A 29 -9.13 8.85 -27.94
C TRP A 29 -8.90 7.48 -28.58
N TYR A 30 -8.65 6.42 -27.79
CA TYR A 30 -8.40 5.08 -28.33
C TYR A 30 -9.59 4.50 -29.08
N THR A 31 -10.81 4.72 -28.58
CA THR A 31 -12.04 4.26 -29.25
C THR A 31 -12.25 4.94 -30.59
N VAL A 32 -11.90 6.23 -30.71
CA VAL A 32 -12.01 7.00 -31.96
C VAL A 32 -10.99 6.52 -33.00
N ILE A 33 -9.74 6.33 -32.59
CA ILE A 33 -8.66 5.83 -33.47
C ILE A 33 -8.96 4.39 -33.92
N TYR A 34 -9.45 3.54 -33.01
CA TYR A 34 -9.84 2.17 -33.33
C TYR A 34 -11.02 2.12 -34.32
N PHE A 35 -12.03 3.00 -34.15
CA PHE A 35 -13.13 3.14 -35.11
C PHE A 35 -12.65 3.61 -36.49
N LEU A 36 -11.70 4.54 -36.55
CA LEU A 36 -11.12 5.02 -37.81
C LEU A 36 -10.34 3.90 -38.53
N LEU A 37 -9.53 3.13 -37.81
CA LEU A 37 -8.73 2.04 -38.39
C LEU A 37 -9.60 0.87 -38.89
N ILE A 38 -10.70 0.55 -38.19
CA ILE A 38 -11.68 -0.44 -38.67
C ILE A 38 -12.33 0.03 -39.98
N ASN A 39 -12.75 1.30 -40.04
CA ASN A 39 -13.40 1.84 -41.24
C ASN A 39 -12.46 1.91 -42.45
N ILE A 40 -11.17 2.24 -42.24
CA ILE A 40 -10.15 2.23 -43.29
C ILE A 40 -9.87 0.79 -43.79
N SER A 41 -9.88 -0.19 -42.88
CA SER A 41 -9.68 -1.61 -43.23
C SER A 41 -10.84 -2.16 -44.07
N ILE A 42 -12.08 -1.76 -43.76
CA ILE A 42 -13.27 -2.13 -44.54
C ILE A 42 -13.22 -1.56 -45.97
N LEU A 43 -12.61 -0.37 -46.15
CA LEU A 43 -12.39 0.24 -47.47
C LEU A 43 -11.43 -0.55 -48.37
N SER A 44 -10.52 -1.34 -47.81
CA SER A 44 -9.55 -2.14 -48.57
C SER A 44 -10.12 -3.48 -49.06
N ILE A 45 -11.26 -3.92 -48.50
CA ILE A 45 -11.83 -5.27 -48.72
C ILE A 45 -12.94 -5.28 -49.79
N TYR A 46 -13.61 -4.15 -50.08
CA TYR A 46 -14.74 -4.13 -51.02
C TYR A 46 -14.34 -3.80 -52.47
N LYS A 47 -14.16 -4.86 -53.26
CA LYS A 47 -13.84 -4.82 -54.70
C LYS A 47 -15.07 -5.10 -55.59
N GLY A 48 -16.25 -4.53 -55.26
CA GLY A 48 -17.50 -4.81 -55.97
C GLY A 48 -18.51 -3.64 -56.08
N SER A 49 -18.81 -3.25 -57.32
CA SER A 49 -19.81 -2.28 -57.81
C SER A 49 -19.58 -0.78 -57.52
N GLU A 50 -19.51 0.01 -58.60
CA GLU A 50 -19.37 1.48 -58.62
C GLU A 50 -20.43 2.20 -57.77
N VAL A 51 -21.65 1.65 -57.70
CA VAL A 51 -22.80 2.23 -56.99
C VAL A 51 -22.61 2.24 -55.47
N LEU A 52 -21.94 1.22 -54.92
CA LEU A 52 -21.70 1.09 -53.48
C LEU A 52 -20.58 2.04 -53.01
N ARG A 53 -19.57 2.29 -53.86
CA ARG A 53 -18.51 3.28 -53.62
C ARG A 53 -19.06 4.71 -53.57
N LEU A 54 -20.03 5.03 -54.43
CA LEU A 54 -20.67 6.35 -54.42
C LEU A 54 -21.48 6.57 -53.14
N ARG A 55 -22.23 5.57 -52.68
CA ARG A 55 -22.99 5.64 -51.42
C ARG A 55 -22.08 5.82 -50.20
N TYR A 56 -20.94 5.14 -50.16
CA TYR A 56 -20.00 5.28 -49.03
C TYR A 56 -19.26 6.63 -49.04
N LYS A 57 -18.94 7.18 -50.22
CA LYS A 57 -18.39 8.54 -50.34
C LYS A 57 -19.39 9.61 -49.88
N VAL A 58 -20.67 9.44 -50.22
CA VAL A 58 -21.75 10.32 -49.75
C VAL A 58 -21.93 10.20 -48.24
N LEU A 59 -21.94 8.99 -47.69
CA LEU A 59 -22.05 8.76 -46.25
C LEU A 59 -20.85 9.36 -45.47
N PHE A 60 -19.64 9.20 -46.00
CA PHE A 60 -18.42 9.78 -45.42
C PHE A 60 -18.45 11.32 -45.46
N LEU A 61 -18.90 11.93 -46.55
CA LEU A 61 -19.06 13.39 -46.65
C LEU A 61 -20.14 13.93 -45.70
N LEU A 62 -21.24 13.18 -45.50
CA LEU A 62 -22.27 13.55 -44.54
C LEU A 62 -21.75 13.49 -43.09
N ILE A 63 -21.02 12.44 -42.72
CA ILE A 63 -20.40 12.32 -41.39
C ILE A 63 -19.34 13.41 -41.18
N LEU A 64 -18.54 13.74 -42.21
CA LEU A 64 -17.56 14.82 -42.14
C LEU A 64 -18.23 16.20 -41.95
N SER A 65 -19.37 16.44 -42.61
CA SER A 65 -20.14 17.67 -42.42
C SER A 65 -20.76 17.79 -41.03
N LEU A 66 -21.16 16.66 -40.43
CA LEU A 66 -21.71 16.62 -39.07
C LEU A 66 -20.65 16.93 -38.00
N VAL A 67 -19.39 16.53 -38.21
CA VAL A 67 -18.28 16.82 -37.28
C VAL A 67 -17.88 18.30 -37.32
N ILE A 68 -17.99 18.96 -38.48
CA ILE A 68 -17.70 20.40 -38.62
C ILE A 68 -18.78 21.26 -37.92
N ALA A 69 -20.02 20.77 -37.81
CA ALA A 69 -21.11 21.48 -37.13
C ALA A 69 -20.99 21.50 -35.58
N VAL A 70 -20.14 20.66 -34.98
CA VAL A 70 -19.93 20.61 -33.51
C VAL A 70 -18.68 21.39 -33.06
N ALA A 71 -17.90 21.94 -34.00
CA ALA A 71 -16.75 22.80 -33.73
C ALA A 71 -17.10 24.30 -33.69
N GLY A 72 -18.29 24.64 -33.17
CA GLY A 72 -18.69 26.01 -32.88
C GLY A 72 -18.02 26.52 -31.60
N CYS A 73 -16.90 27.23 -31.74
CA CYS A 73 -16.23 27.93 -30.66
C CYS A 73 -17.14 29.01 -30.05
N SER A 74 -17.47 28.87 -28.77
CA SER A 74 -18.00 29.95 -27.92
C SER A 74 -16.87 30.49 -27.06
N THR A 75 -16.15 31.49 -27.57
CA THR A 75 -15.18 32.28 -26.80
C THR A 75 -15.96 33.23 -25.89
N ARG A 76 -16.02 32.95 -24.57
CA ARG A 76 -16.47 33.93 -23.58
C ARG A 76 -15.23 34.65 -23.04
N GLU A 77 -15.16 35.96 -23.30
CA GLU A 77 -14.28 36.88 -22.60
C GLU A 77 -14.60 36.86 -21.10
N PRO A 78 -13.61 36.79 -20.19
CA PRO A 78 -13.85 37.04 -18.78
C PRO A 78 -13.92 38.55 -18.52
N SER A 79 -15.09 39.01 -18.08
CA SER A 79 -15.27 40.34 -17.50
C SER A 79 -14.47 40.44 -16.20
N VAL A 80 -13.63 41.47 -16.11
CA VAL A 80 -13.00 41.92 -14.87
C VAL A 80 -14.10 42.40 -13.94
N VAL A 81 -14.38 41.63 -12.88
CA VAL A 81 -15.11 42.11 -11.71
C VAL A 81 -14.10 42.17 -10.58
N GLU A 82 -13.78 43.39 -10.21
CA GLU A 82 -13.06 43.74 -9.01
C GLU A 82 -13.93 43.39 -7.80
N SER A 83 -13.46 42.46 -6.98
CA SER A 83 -14.03 42.17 -5.66
C SER A 83 -12.88 42.03 -4.67
N GLU A 84 -12.96 42.85 -3.63
CA GLU A 84 -12.02 43.09 -2.55
C GLU A 84 -11.46 41.81 -1.89
N GLN A 85 -10.18 41.86 -1.50
CA GLN A 85 -9.55 40.86 -0.64
C GLN A 85 -10.31 40.69 0.68
N PRO A 86 -10.36 39.44 1.19
CA PRO A 86 -10.02 39.20 2.58
C PRO A 86 -8.67 38.48 2.65
N GLY A 87 -7.90 38.88 3.66
CA GLY A 87 -6.47 38.66 3.77
C GLY A 87 -6.03 37.20 3.87
N ASN A 88 -4.72 37.05 3.65
CA ASN A 88 -3.88 35.93 4.07
C ASN A 88 -4.40 35.26 5.36
N ALA A 89 -5.11 34.16 5.20
CA ALA A 89 -5.06 33.09 6.17
C ALA A 89 -4.01 32.11 5.62
N ASN A 90 -2.79 32.18 6.16
CA ASN A 90 -1.96 31.00 6.27
C ASN A 90 -2.78 30.00 7.10
N ALA A 91 -3.56 29.17 6.42
CA ALA A 91 -4.02 27.92 7.00
C ALA A 91 -2.76 27.07 7.15
N GLU A 92 -2.13 27.16 8.31
CA GLU A 92 -1.23 26.12 8.78
C GLU A 92 -2.03 24.81 8.72
N GLN A 93 -1.83 24.03 7.66
CA GLN A 93 -2.28 22.65 7.64
C GLN A 93 -1.54 21.98 8.78
N LYS A 94 -2.25 21.77 9.89
CA LYS A 94 -1.72 21.07 11.06
C LYS A 94 -1.32 19.67 10.59
N GLN A 95 -0.04 19.51 10.31
CA GLN A 95 0.53 18.26 9.84
C GLN A 95 0.31 17.21 10.93
N GLN A 96 -0.52 16.23 10.60
CA GLN A 96 -0.97 15.22 11.55
C GLN A 96 0.16 14.23 11.84
N ASP A 97 0.27 13.82 13.09
CA ASP A 97 1.23 12.81 13.55
C ASP A 97 1.17 11.54 12.70
N VAL A 98 2.32 10.89 12.55
CA VAL A 98 2.49 9.64 11.82
C VAL A 98 2.60 8.49 12.83
N ASN A 99 1.84 7.43 12.63
CA ASN A 99 1.95 6.20 13.40
C ASN A 99 2.96 5.26 12.75
N LEU A 100 4.06 4.97 13.45
CA LEU A 100 5.11 4.06 13.04
C LEU A 100 4.98 2.73 13.77
N ALA A 101 4.87 1.65 13.03
CA ALA A 101 4.95 0.31 13.60
C ALA A 101 6.39 -0.19 13.55
N LEU A 102 6.95 -0.45 14.73
CA LEU A 102 8.32 -0.89 14.96
C LEU A 102 8.30 -2.32 15.47
N TYR A 103 9.24 -3.14 15.00
CA TYR A 103 9.32 -4.55 15.37
C TYR A 103 10.56 -4.83 16.22
N PHE A 104 10.38 -5.08 17.51
CA PHE A 104 11.48 -5.35 18.44
C PHE A 104 11.65 -6.85 18.68
N VAL A 105 12.90 -7.31 18.77
CA VAL A 105 13.20 -8.69 19.15
C VAL A 105 13.03 -8.84 20.67
N LYS A 106 12.29 -9.86 21.09
CA LYS A 106 12.10 -10.24 22.49
C LYS A 106 12.63 -11.66 22.69
N PHE A 107 13.58 -11.78 23.61
CA PHE A 107 14.13 -13.06 24.04
C PHE A 107 13.39 -13.55 25.27
N THR A 108 13.20 -14.87 25.33
CA THR A 108 12.72 -15.60 26.50
C THR A 108 13.76 -16.65 26.89
N ALA A 109 13.48 -17.46 27.92
CA ALA A 109 14.37 -18.55 28.30
C ALA A 109 14.60 -19.56 27.16
N ASP A 110 13.55 -19.81 26.34
CA ASP A 110 13.53 -20.94 25.39
C ASP A 110 13.25 -20.53 23.93
N ASP A 111 12.85 -19.28 23.66
CA ASP A 111 12.50 -18.80 22.30
C ASP A 111 12.83 -17.31 22.12
N ALA A 112 12.86 -16.86 20.88
CA ALA A 112 12.91 -15.46 20.48
C ALA A 112 11.84 -15.16 19.42
N TYR A 113 11.24 -13.97 19.50
CA TYR A 113 10.19 -13.53 18.58
C TYR A 113 10.16 -12.01 18.47
N LEU A 114 9.33 -11.49 17.55
CA LEU A 114 9.12 -10.08 17.32
C LEU A 114 7.86 -9.57 18.03
N VAL A 115 7.98 -8.36 18.57
CA VAL A 115 6.92 -7.57 19.18
C VAL A 115 6.69 -6.33 18.31
N ARG A 116 5.47 -6.15 17.83
CA ARG A 116 5.05 -4.97 17.07
C ARG A 116 4.56 -3.88 18.01
N GLU A 117 5.25 -2.76 18.07
CA GLU A 117 4.87 -1.57 18.83
C GLU A 117 4.51 -0.42 17.87
N VAL A 118 3.40 0.28 18.13
CA VAL A 118 3.03 1.48 17.35
C VAL A 118 3.41 2.74 18.12
N ARG A 119 4.14 3.66 17.50
CA ARG A 119 4.51 4.97 18.05
C ARG A 119 3.91 6.10 17.22
N SER A 120 3.26 7.04 17.89
CA SER A 120 2.87 8.31 17.27
C SER A 120 4.05 9.25 17.33
N ILE A 121 4.48 9.76 16.19
CA ILE A 121 5.53 10.77 16.08
C ILE A 121 5.00 12.00 15.35
N PRO A 122 5.60 13.19 15.58
CA PRO A 122 5.32 14.35 14.75
C PRO A 122 5.51 14.03 13.27
N TYR A 123 4.70 14.65 12.43
CA TYR A 123 4.81 14.49 10.98
C TYR A 123 6.24 14.71 10.48
N THR A 124 6.68 13.83 9.58
CA THR A 124 7.98 13.92 8.90
C THR A 124 7.82 13.52 7.44
N LYS A 125 8.62 14.13 6.56
CA LYS A 125 8.70 13.71 5.16
C LYS A 125 9.60 12.47 4.98
N ASP A 126 10.50 12.22 5.93
CA ASP A 126 11.47 11.13 5.88
C ASP A 126 11.04 9.99 6.82
N VAL A 127 9.88 9.41 6.50
CA VAL A 127 9.20 8.43 7.37
C VAL A 127 10.04 7.16 7.54
N ALA A 128 10.68 6.67 6.47
CA ALA A 128 11.50 5.46 6.51
C ALA A 128 12.74 5.63 7.39
N THR A 129 13.51 6.71 7.20
CA THR A 129 14.70 6.98 8.02
C THR A 129 14.31 7.22 9.48
N THR A 130 13.19 7.88 9.73
CA THR A 130 12.68 8.12 11.08
C THR A 130 12.30 6.81 11.76
N ALA A 131 11.58 5.90 11.08
CA ALA A 131 11.24 4.58 11.62
C ALA A 131 12.47 3.76 11.99
N MET A 132 13.49 3.76 11.13
CA MET A 132 14.75 3.08 11.43
C MET A 132 15.51 3.71 12.58
N THR A 133 15.53 5.04 12.66
CA THR A 133 16.18 5.76 13.76
C THR A 133 15.51 5.45 15.09
N GLU A 134 14.18 5.46 15.14
CA GLU A 134 13.40 5.11 16.32
C GLU A 134 13.62 3.64 16.73
N LEU A 135 13.68 2.72 15.76
CA LEU A 135 13.96 1.31 16.01
C LEU A 135 15.35 1.09 16.60
N ILE A 136 16.39 1.69 16.01
CA ILE A 136 17.80 1.46 16.37
C ILE A 136 18.15 2.10 17.71
N LYS A 137 17.62 3.30 17.99
CA LYS A 137 17.94 4.06 19.21
C LYS A 137 17.13 3.63 20.43
N ASP A 138 16.12 2.79 20.25
CA ASP A 138 15.33 2.30 21.37
C ASP A 138 16.16 1.47 22.34
N SER A 139 15.81 1.48 23.63
CA SER A 139 16.48 0.65 24.62
C SER A 139 16.25 -0.85 24.43
N LYS A 140 15.20 -1.26 23.69
CA LYS A 140 14.95 -2.67 23.31
C LYS A 140 15.67 -3.09 22.03
N SER A 141 16.37 -2.17 21.37
CA SER A 141 17.13 -2.45 20.16
C SER A 141 18.21 -3.50 20.42
N ILE A 142 18.37 -4.42 19.47
CA ILE A 142 19.43 -5.45 19.51
C ILE A 142 20.64 -5.05 18.64
N PHE A 143 20.59 -3.88 18.01
CA PHE A 143 21.69 -3.36 17.19
C PHE A 143 22.84 -2.88 18.08
N ALA A 144 24.07 -2.96 17.57
CA ALA A 144 25.23 -2.52 18.34
C ALA A 144 25.16 -1.00 18.59
N PRO A 145 25.62 -0.52 19.77
CA PRO A 145 25.75 0.91 20.03
C PRO A 145 26.56 1.61 18.94
N GLY A 146 26.08 2.75 18.46
CA GLY A 146 26.71 3.49 17.36
C GLY A 146 26.28 3.02 15.96
N THR A 147 25.37 2.05 15.84
CA THR A 147 24.71 1.75 14.57
C THR A 147 23.95 2.97 14.06
N GLU A 148 24.16 3.33 12.80
CA GLU A 148 23.52 4.46 12.13
C GLU A 148 23.04 4.06 10.73
N VAL A 149 21.90 4.63 10.33
CA VAL A 149 21.44 4.57 8.93
C VAL A 149 22.07 5.74 8.19
N LEU A 150 22.94 5.44 7.24
CA LEU A 150 23.58 6.41 6.36
C LEU A 150 22.63 6.91 5.26
N GLY A 151 21.65 6.08 4.87
CA GLY A 151 20.60 6.49 3.94
C GLY A 151 19.67 5.34 3.56
N ILE A 152 18.48 5.71 3.07
CA ILE A 152 17.49 4.76 2.53
C ILE A 152 17.06 5.26 1.15
N THR A 153 17.19 4.38 0.15
CA THR A 153 16.68 4.64 -1.21
C THR A 153 15.49 3.73 -1.47
N ILE A 154 14.38 4.27 -1.96
CA ILE A 154 13.16 3.50 -2.24
C ILE A 154 12.83 3.62 -3.73
N GLU A 155 12.91 2.51 -4.44
CA GLU A 155 12.63 2.43 -5.88
C GLU A 155 11.78 1.19 -6.17
N ASN A 156 10.66 1.37 -6.86
CA ASN A 156 9.79 0.27 -7.31
C ASN A 156 9.43 -0.75 -6.21
N GLY A 157 9.13 -0.29 -5.00
CA GLY A 157 8.79 -1.16 -3.86
C GLY A 157 9.99 -1.77 -3.12
N LEU A 158 11.23 -1.53 -3.57
CA LEU A 158 12.44 -1.98 -2.89
C LEU A 158 13.08 -0.84 -2.10
N ALA A 159 13.19 -1.00 -0.79
CA ALA A 159 14.00 -0.13 0.07
C ALA A 159 15.41 -0.69 0.21
N THR A 160 16.42 0.08 -0.18
CA THR A 160 17.83 -0.25 0.08
C THR A 160 18.32 0.59 1.24
N VAL A 161 18.65 -0.06 2.37
CA VAL A 161 19.08 0.59 3.62
C VAL A 161 20.59 0.46 3.73
N ASN A 162 21.28 1.60 3.79
CA ASN A 162 22.72 1.66 3.99
C ASN A 162 23.04 2.00 5.45
N PHE A 163 23.83 1.15 6.09
CA PHE A 163 24.29 1.32 7.47
C PHE A 163 25.78 1.66 7.53
N ASN A 164 26.21 2.23 8.65
CA ASN A 164 27.64 2.23 8.98
C ASN A 164 28.12 0.83 9.42
N ASP A 165 29.43 0.63 9.46
CA ASP A 165 30.05 -0.65 9.86
C ASP A 165 29.65 -1.17 11.25
N GLN A 166 29.26 -0.28 12.17
CA GLN A 166 28.86 -0.63 13.53
C GLN A 166 27.68 -1.60 13.56
N VAL A 167 26.80 -1.60 12.55
CA VAL A 167 25.70 -2.56 12.47
C VAL A 167 26.21 -4.01 12.60
N LEU A 168 27.41 -4.31 12.09
CA LEU A 168 28.00 -5.64 12.04
C LEU A 168 28.60 -6.11 13.38
N ALA A 169 28.65 -5.24 14.38
CA ALA A 169 29.24 -5.52 15.70
C ALA A 169 28.24 -6.12 16.71
N ALA A 170 26.98 -6.35 16.30
CA ALA A 170 25.97 -6.94 17.19
C ALA A 170 26.33 -8.39 17.55
N ASN A 171 26.06 -8.78 18.80
CA ASN A 171 26.26 -10.13 19.30
C ASN A 171 24.99 -10.60 20.00
N VAL A 172 24.11 -11.23 19.23
CA VAL A 172 22.70 -11.49 19.61
C VAL A 172 22.31 -12.97 19.56
N GLY A 173 23.27 -13.85 19.24
CA GLY A 173 23.07 -15.28 19.01
C GLY A 173 22.22 -15.57 17.76
N ALA A 174 22.25 -16.82 17.27
CA ALA A 174 21.66 -17.19 15.97
C ALA A 174 20.17 -16.78 15.80
N ALA A 175 19.35 -16.92 16.83
CA ALA A 175 17.94 -16.50 16.78
C ALA A 175 17.78 -14.97 16.70
N GLY A 176 18.62 -14.22 17.42
CA GLY A 176 18.67 -12.76 17.31
C GLY A 176 19.18 -12.32 15.94
N GLU A 177 20.07 -13.11 15.32
CA GLU A 177 20.62 -12.78 14.02
C GLU A 177 19.54 -12.79 12.93
N GLU A 178 18.74 -13.86 12.87
CA GLU A 178 17.61 -14.00 11.96
C GLU A 178 16.54 -12.93 12.19
N LEU A 179 16.13 -12.77 13.46
CA LEU A 179 15.04 -11.87 13.82
C LEU A 179 15.43 -10.40 13.70
N GLY A 180 16.71 -10.04 13.78
CA GLY A 180 17.15 -8.67 13.55
C GLY A 180 17.01 -8.23 12.10
N ILE A 181 17.21 -9.13 11.13
CA ILE A 181 16.86 -8.85 9.73
C ILE A 181 15.36 -8.61 9.61
N GLN A 182 14.53 -9.54 10.13
CA GLN A 182 13.07 -9.40 10.06
C GLN A 182 12.52 -8.22 10.87
N SER A 183 13.19 -7.78 11.94
CA SER A 183 12.88 -6.55 12.67
C SER A 183 12.91 -5.33 11.74
N ILE A 184 13.96 -5.21 10.91
CA ILE A 184 14.09 -4.12 9.94
C ILE A 184 13.10 -4.28 8.80
N VAL A 185 13.03 -5.48 8.21
CA VAL A 185 12.16 -5.78 7.06
C VAL A 185 10.70 -5.51 7.41
N ASN A 186 10.23 -6.03 8.55
CA ASN A 186 8.85 -5.84 8.99
C ASN A 186 8.55 -4.38 9.33
N THR A 187 9.50 -3.64 9.90
CA THR A 187 9.33 -2.20 10.19
C THR A 187 9.19 -1.38 8.91
N LEU A 188 10.06 -1.59 7.92
CA LEU A 188 10.01 -0.80 6.68
C LEU A 188 8.85 -1.19 5.78
N THR A 189 8.47 -2.46 5.73
CA THR A 189 7.33 -2.94 4.94
C THR A 189 5.96 -2.62 5.55
N GLU A 190 5.91 -1.90 6.69
CA GLU A 190 4.69 -1.20 7.13
C GLU A 190 4.40 0.04 6.30
N LEU A 191 5.41 0.58 5.61
CA LEU A 191 5.23 1.68 4.68
C LEU A 191 4.62 1.14 3.38
N PRO A 192 3.49 1.68 2.91
CA PRO A 192 2.72 1.09 1.82
C PRO A 192 3.44 1.09 0.47
N ASN A 193 4.52 1.87 0.33
CA ASN A 193 5.36 1.93 -0.86
C ASN A 193 6.62 1.05 -0.78
N ILE A 194 6.76 0.23 0.27
CA ILE A 194 7.90 -0.69 0.46
C ILE A 194 7.38 -2.13 0.59
N GLU A 195 7.78 -2.98 -0.33
CA GLU A 195 7.43 -4.41 -0.37
C GLU A 195 8.60 -5.31 0.06
N LYS A 196 9.83 -4.88 -0.25
CA LYS A 196 11.06 -5.62 0.04
C LYS A 196 12.16 -4.70 0.56
N VAL A 197 13.13 -5.29 1.25
CA VAL A 197 14.27 -4.58 1.82
C VAL A 197 15.60 -5.25 1.43
N ALA A 198 16.54 -4.43 0.96
CA ALA A 198 17.93 -4.80 0.75
C ALA A 198 18.83 -4.00 1.70
N PHE A 199 20.02 -4.53 1.97
CA PHE A 199 20.92 -4.02 2.99
C PHE A 199 22.29 -3.73 2.39
N GLN A 200 22.92 -2.64 2.85
CA GLN A 200 24.29 -2.28 2.53
C GLN A 200 25.01 -1.84 3.81
N VAL A 201 26.33 -2.01 3.82
CA VAL A 201 27.21 -1.48 4.87
C VAL A 201 28.30 -0.65 4.22
N ASP A 202 28.37 0.65 4.54
CA ASP A 202 29.23 1.63 3.89
C ASP A 202 29.13 1.58 2.36
N GLY A 203 27.91 1.38 1.84
CA GLY A 203 27.61 1.25 0.41
C GLY A 203 28.03 -0.08 -0.23
N LYS A 204 28.51 -1.05 0.56
CA LYS A 204 28.99 -2.36 0.07
C LYS A 204 27.95 -3.46 0.30
N THR A 205 27.98 -4.43 -0.61
CA THR A 205 27.12 -5.63 -0.63
C THR A 205 27.95 -6.90 -0.86
N GLU A 206 29.18 -6.91 -0.32
CA GLU A 206 30.14 -7.99 -0.51
C GLU A 206 31.01 -8.22 0.74
N GLY A 207 31.68 -9.37 0.80
CA GLY A 207 32.57 -9.74 1.89
C GLY A 207 31.86 -9.68 3.24
N ARG A 208 32.48 -8.99 4.20
CA ARG A 208 31.98 -8.90 5.59
C ARG A 208 30.57 -8.31 5.69
N ALA A 209 30.15 -7.46 4.75
CA ALA A 209 28.77 -6.94 4.72
C ALA A 209 27.76 -8.07 4.45
N MET A 210 28.07 -8.98 3.53
CA MET A 210 27.22 -10.14 3.21
C MET A 210 27.15 -11.16 4.34
N ASP A 211 28.23 -11.32 5.10
CA ASP A 211 28.22 -12.18 6.30
C ASP A 211 27.30 -11.66 7.41
N TRP A 212 26.98 -10.36 7.41
CA TRP A 212 26.11 -9.70 8.40
C TRP A 212 26.50 -9.97 9.86
N TRP A 213 25.88 -10.95 10.52
CA TRP A 213 26.20 -11.36 11.89
C TRP A 213 26.69 -12.80 12.02
N GLY A 214 26.90 -13.49 10.90
CA GLY A 214 27.50 -14.82 10.87
C GLY A 214 26.56 -15.87 10.30
N HIS A 215 25.74 -16.50 11.15
CA HIS A 215 24.92 -17.66 10.78
C HIS A 215 23.86 -17.29 9.75
N VAL A 216 23.31 -16.07 9.87
CA VAL A 216 22.34 -15.52 8.93
C VAL A 216 22.96 -14.33 8.22
N GLY A 217 23.43 -14.56 7.00
CA GLY A 217 23.98 -13.54 6.12
C GLY A 217 22.92 -12.92 5.20
N LEU A 218 23.33 -11.88 4.47
CA LEU A 218 22.51 -11.19 3.47
C LEU A 218 22.55 -11.90 2.11
N TYR A 219 22.62 -13.22 2.06
CA TYR A 219 22.81 -13.95 0.80
C TYR A 219 21.54 -14.04 -0.06
N GLU A 220 20.37 -13.90 0.57
CA GLU A 220 19.07 -14.07 -0.07
C GLU A 220 18.31 -12.75 -0.30
N GLN A 221 18.99 -11.60 -0.15
CA GLN A 221 18.35 -10.31 -0.42
C GLN A 221 17.86 -10.19 -1.88
N PRO A 222 16.82 -9.38 -2.13
CA PRO A 222 16.09 -8.59 -1.14
C PRO A 222 15.11 -9.41 -0.30
N PHE A 223 15.03 -9.09 0.99
CA PHE A 223 14.17 -9.79 1.95
C PHE A 223 12.74 -9.27 1.88
N SER A 224 11.78 -10.18 2.05
CA SER A 224 10.36 -9.87 2.11
C SER A 224 9.85 -10.04 3.54
N ARG A 225 8.74 -9.37 3.84
CA ARG A 225 8.07 -9.41 5.14
C ARG A 225 7.76 -10.85 5.57
N ASP A 226 8.13 -11.20 6.80
CA ASP A 226 7.70 -12.44 7.46
C ASP A 226 7.14 -12.16 8.86
N LEU A 227 5.86 -12.50 9.04
CA LEU A 227 5.13 -12.32 10.28
C LEU A 227 5.03 -13.61 11.13
N SER A 228 5.63 -14.72 10.68
CA SER A 228 5.57 -16.03 11.35
C SER A 228 6.07 -15.98 12.79
N LYS A 229 7.08 -15.14 13.05
CA LYS A 229 7.68 -14.89 14.37
C LYS A 229 7.18 -13.61 15.05
N VAL A 230 6.09 -13.00 14.61
CA VAL A 230 5.50 -11.82 15.29
C VAL A 230 4.37 -12.25 16.22
N TYR A 231 4.68 -12.37 17.51
CA TYR A 231 3.74 -12.93 18.49
C TYR A 231 2.92 -11.87 19.22
N GLU A 232 3.46 -10.67 19.41
CA GLU A 232 2.82 -9.60 20.17
C GLU A 232 2.61 -8.34 19.30
N PRO A 233 1.47 -7.63 19.45
CA PRO A 233 0.27 -8.08 20.17
C PRO A 233 -0.38 -9.26 19.44
N THR A 234 -1.16 -10.07 20.17
CA THR A 234 -1.85 -11.22 19.57
C THR A 234 -2.86 -10.78 18.52
N ILE A 235 -3.60 -9.69 18.77
CA ILE A 235 -4.51 -9.04 17.84
C ILE A 235 -4.00 -7.62 17.54
N TRP A 236 -4.01 -7.23 16.26
CA TRP A 236 -3.99 -5.82 15.90
C TRP A 236 -5.00 -5.54 14.80
N VAL A 237 -5.61 -4.37 14.87
CA VAL A 237 -6.66 -3.92 13.94
C VAL A 237 -6.07 -2.86 13.01
N THR A 238 -6.29 -3.02 11.71
CA THR A 238 -5.85 -2.09 10.67
C THR A 238 -7.01 -1.26 10.11
N HIS A 239 -8.25 -1.68 10.34
CA HIS A 239 -9.45 -0.92 10.03
C HIS A 239 -10.58 -1.28 11.01
N PRO A 240 -11.37 -0.32 11.51
CA PRO A 240 -11.30 1.13 11.28
C PRO A 240 -10.09 1.80 11.97
N THR A 241 -9.80 3.05 11.64
CA THR A 241 -8.83 3.88 12.39
C THR A 241 -9.51 4.59 13.57
N PRO A 242 -8.77 4.94 14.63
CA PRO A 242 -9.32 5.72 15.75
C PRO A 242 -10.02 7.00 15.28
N ASN A 243 -11.18 7.27 15.87
CA ASN A 243 -12.08 8.39 15.58
C ASN A 243 -12.65 8.43 14.15
N GLN A 244 -12.55 7.34 13.40
CA GLN A 244 -13.23 7.23 12.11
C GLN A 244 -14.75 7.31 12.30
N VAL A 245 -15.43 8.04 11.41
CA VAL A 245 -16.90 8.00 11.32
C VAL A 245 -17.30 6.62 10.80
N ALA A 246 -18.02 5.87 11.62
CA ALA A 246 -18.40 4.49 11.31
C ALA A 246 -19.47 4.43 10.22
N SER A 247 -19.22 3.61 9.20
CA SER A 247 -20.22 3.27 8.18
C SER A 247 -21.14 2.14 8.67
N VAL A 248 -22.28 1.97 8.02
CA VAL A 248 -23.14 0.79 8.19
C VAL A 248 -23.19 0.00 6.87
N PRO A 249 -22.65 -1.24 6.80
CA PRO A 249 -21.96 -1.95 7.86
C PRO A 249 -20.58 -1.35 8.21
N LEU A 250 -20.15 -1.55 9.46
CA LEU A 250 -18.81 -1.23 9.94
C LEU A 250 -17.87 -2.37 9.57
N LEU A 251 -16.96 -2.11 8.64
CA LEU A 251 -15.92 -3.06 8.25
C LEU A 251 -14.82 -3.09 9.31
N ILE A 252 -14.35 -4.29 9.64
CA ILE A 252 -13.25 -4.49 10.59
C ILE A 252 -12.23 -5.42 9.93
N LYS A 253 -10.97 -4.99 9.91
CA LYS A 253 -9.85 -5.76 9.36
C LYS A 253 -8.68 -5.74 10.31
N GLY A 254 -7.92 -6.82 10.33
CA GLY A 254 -6.71 -6.89 11.13
C GLY A 254 -6.00 -8.21 10.97
N SER A 255 -5.11 -8.49 11.90
CA SER A 255 -4.40 -9.76 12.00
C SER A 255 -4.41 -10.26 13.43
N ALA A 256 -4.52 -11.58 13.57
CA ALA A 256 -4.62 -12.25 14.85
C ALA A 256 -3.76 -13.52 14.90
N ARG A 257 -3.20 -13.78 16.07
CA ARG A 257 -2.54 -15.03 16.47
C ARG A 257 -3.27 -15.57 17.70
N VAL A 258 -4.45 -16.16 17.48
CA VAL A 258 -5.38 -16.58 18.55
C VAL A 258 -5.82 -18.02 18.36
N PHE A 259 -6.29 -18.67 19.43
CA PHE A 259 -6.73 -20.08 19.38
C PHE A 259 -7.82 -20.28 18.32
N GLU A 260 -7.64 -21.28 17.44
CA GLU A 260 -8.53 -21.59 16.31
C GLU A 260 -8.75 -20.41 15.32
N GLY A 261 -8.01 -19.31 15.46
CA GLY A 261 -8.17 -18.11 14.63
C GLY A 261 -9.47 -17.34 14.90
N THR A 262 -10.23 -17.66 15.96
CA THR A 262 -11.53 -17.02 16.21
C THR A 262 -11.34 -15.65 16.85
N VAL A 263 -11.76 -14.61 16.13
CA VAL A 263 -11.75 -13.21 16.58
C VAL A 263 -13.19 -12.72 16.70
N SER A 264 -13.50 -12.09 17.83
CA SER A 264 -14.80 -11.51 18.11
C SER A 264 -14.69 -9.99 18.20
N ALA A 265 -15.78 -9.30 17.89
CA ALA A 265 -15.87 -7.87 18.02
C ALA A 265 -17.25 -7.46 18.57
N ARG A 266 -17.25 -6.43 19.41
CA ARG A 266 -18.47 -5.77 19.88
C ARG A 266 -18.35 -4.26 19.75
N LEU A 267 -19.46 -3.64 19.37
CA LEU A 267 -19.58 -2.20 19.23
C LEU A 267 -20.38 -1.65 20.40
N LEU A 268 -19.81 -0.69 21.10
CA LEU A 268 -20.36 -0.09 22.32
C LEU A 268 -20.76 1.37 22.07
N ASP A 269 -21.86 1.81 22.68
CA ASP A 269 -22.19 3.24 22.80
C ASP A 269 -21.35 3.93 23.89
N GLU A 270 -21.52 5.25 24.05
CA GLU A 270 -20.83 6.06 25.08
C GLU A 270 -21.12 5.61 26.52
N LYS A 271 -22.22 4.88 26.74
CA LYS A 271 -22.64 4.38 28.06
C LYS A 271 -22.13 2.95 28.31
N GLY A 272 -21.44 2.34 27.34
CA GLY A 272 -20.97 0.96 27.40
C GLY A 272 -22.05 -0.08 27.08
N ASN A 273 -23.18 0.30 26.50
CA ASN A 273 -24.17 -0.67 26.01
C ASN A 273 -23.70 -1.25 24.69
N VAL A 274 -23.87 -2.56 24.53
CA VAL A 274 -23.56 -3.25 23.27
C VAL A 274 -24.62 -2.91 22.22
N LEU A 275 -24.20 -2.26 21.14
CA LEU A 275 -25.03 -1.94 19.98
C LEU A 275 -25.13 -3.11 19.00
N ALA A 276 -24.02 -3.83 18.80
CA ALA A 276 -23.95 -5.00 17.92
C ALA A 276 -22.66 -5.79 18.15
N GLU A 277 -22.66 -7.06 17.72
CA GLU A 277 -21.53 -7.97 17.81
C GLU A 277 -21.31 -8.71 16.50
N SER A 278 -20.09 -9.18 16.26
CA SER A 278 -19.74 -10.05 15.14
C SER A 278 -18.51 -10.89 15.49
N SER A 279 -18.25 -11.91 14.69
CA SER A 279 -17.03 -12.71 14.78
C SER A 279 -16.60 -13.14 13.39
N ALA A 280 -15.30 -13.46 13.26
CA ALA A 280 -14.75 -14.11 12.09
C ALA A 280 -13.63 -15.06 12.48
N THR A 281 -13.36 -16.00 11.58
CA THR A 281 -12.18 -16.86 11.64
C THR A 281 -11.08 -16.23 10.79
N ALA A 282 -9.93 -15.98 11.39
CA ALA A 282 -8.74 -15.54 10.69
C ALA A 282 -8.26 -16.62 9.69
N THR A 283 -7.48 -16.23 8.70
CA THR A 283 -6.95 -17.15 7.67
C THR A 283 -6.06 -18.26 8.23
N ALA A 284 -5.59 -18.11 9.47
CA ALA A 284 -4.85 -19.10 10.24
C ALA A 284 -5.13 -18.90 11.75
N GLY A 285 -5.05 -19.97 12.52
CA GLY A 285 -5.10 -19.94 13.99
C GLY A 285 -3.72 -20.11 14.60
N ALA A 286 -3.57 -19.79 15.90
CA ALA A 286 -2.31 -19.96 16.60
C ALA A 286 -1.81 -21.43 16.52
N PRO A 287 -0.50 -21.67 16.31
CA PRO A 287 0.61 -20.71 16.46
C PRO A 287 0.83 -19.76 15.28
N GLU A 288 0.20 -19.98 14.12
CA GLU A 288 0.29 -19.09 12.98
C GLU A 288 -0.50 -17.79 13.20
N ARG A 289 -0.09 -16.75 12.48
CA ARG A 289 -0.79 -15.47 12.42
C ARG A 289 -1.63 -15.40 11.14
N GLY A 290 -2.93 -15.14 11.27
CA GLY A 290 -3.86 -15.00 10.16
C GLY A 290 -4.41 -13.58 10.03
N ASN A 291 -4.91 -13.23 8.84
CA ASN A 291 -5.69 -12.02 8.63
C ASN A 291 -7.16 -12.30 8.91
N PHE A 292 -7.89 -11.35 9.47
CA PHE A 292 -9.34 -11.46 9.64
C PHE A 292 -10.05 -10.27 9.01
N GLU A 293 -11.27 -10.52 8.54
CA GLU A 293 -12.19 -9.51 8.02
C GLU A 293 -13.60 -9.85 8.49
N MET A 294 -14.29 -8.87 9.07
CA MET A 294 -15.68 -9.01 9.51
C MET A 294 -16.44 -7.70 9.31
N SER A 295 -17.76 -7.75 9.44
CA SER A 295 -18.62 -6.58 9.29
C SER A 295 -19.74 -6.58 10.32
N ILE A 296 -19.90 -5.45 11.00
CA ILE A 296 -20.96 -5.24 12.00
C ILE A 296 -22.06 -4.37 11.39
N LYS A 297 -23.30 -4.88 11.36
CA LYS A 297 -24.48 -4.05 11.08
C LYS A 297 -25.04 -3.58 12.41
N PHE A 298 -25.27 -2.28 12.54
CA PHE A 298 -25.82 -1.66 13.75
C PHE A 298 -26.71 -0.48 13.36
N ALA A 299 -27.59 -0.06 14.26
CA ALA A 299 -28.32 1.20 14.15
C ALA A 299 -27.57 2.24 14.99
N PRO A 300 -26.93 3.26 14.37
CA PRO A 300 -26.26 4.29 15.14
C PRO A 300 -27.27 5.00 16.04
N PRO A 301 -26.90 5.35 17.29
CA PRO A 301 -27.63 6.35 18.05
C PRO A 301 -27.58 7.71 17.30
N ALA A 302 -28.26 8.73 17.80
CA ALA A 302 -28.05 10.10 17.31
C ALA A 302 -26.56 10.49 17.38
N GLU A 303 -26.16 11.60 16.74
CA GLU A 303 -24.78 12.15 16.74
C GLU A 303 -24.04 11.85 18.06
N GLY A 304 -22.85 11.24 17.96
CA GLY A 304 -22.11 10.83 19.15
C GLY A 304 -20.86 10.00 18.84
N HIS A 305 -20.34 9.32 19.85
CA HIS A 305 -19.19 8.44 19.75
C HIS A 305 -19.46 7.05 20.33
N GLY A 306 -18.52 6.14 20.13
CA GLY A 306 -18.59 4.78 20.63
C GLY A 306 -17.22 4.12 20.63
N VAL A 307 -17.18 2.87 21.05
CA VAL A 307 -15.95 2.09 21.10
C VAL A 307 -16.19 0.75 20.42
N LEU A 308 -15.34 0.43 19.44
CA LEU A 308 -15.21 -0.92 18.93
C LEU A 308 -14.19 -1.67 19.79
N GLU A 309 -14.58 -2.80 20.34
CA GLU A 309 -13.68 -3.73 21.01
C GLU A 309 -13.51 -4.99 20.17
N VAL A 310 -12.27 -5.36 19.88
CA VAL A 310 -11.90 -6.59 19.17
C VAL A 310 -11.08 -7.45 20.10
N TYR A 311 -11.47 -8.71 20.30
CA TYR A 311 -10.90 -9.61 21.30
C TYR A 311 -10.98 -11.06 20.82
N TRP A 312 -10.37 -11.97 21.57
CA TRP A 312 -10.66 -13.40 21.45
C TRP A 312 -11.19 -13.94 22.77
N ALA A 313 -12.10 -14.91 22.70
CA ALA A 313 -12.70 -15.49 23.90
C ALA A 313 -11.80 -16.62 24.42
N SER A 314 -11.50 -16.58 25.72
CA SER A 314 -10.82 -17.65 26.44
C SER A 314 -11.60 -18.97 26.28
N PRO A 315 -10.98 -20.06 25.76
CA PRO A 315 -11.63 -21.37 25.70
C PRO A 315 -11.97 -21.95 27.08
N LYS A 316 -11.37 -21.42 28.15
CA LYS A 316 -11.53 -21.89 29.53
C LYS A 316 -12.82 -21.41 30.17
N ASP A 317 -13.18 -20.14 29.95
CA ASP A 317 -14.25 -19.45 30.70
C ASP A 317 -15.02 -18.39 29.88
N GLY A 318 -14.67 -18.20 28.60
CA GLY A 318 -15.30 -17.19 27.74
C GLY A 318 -14.90 -15.74 28.05
N SER A 319 -13.96 -15.51 28.98
CA SER A 319 -13.45 -14.16 29.25
C SER A 319 -12.80 -13.55 28.00
N MET A 320 -12.90 -12.22 27.88
CA MET A 320 -12.29 -11.49 26.77
C MET A 320 -10.80 -11.32 27.03
N LEU A 321 -9.98 -11.77 26.08
CA LEU A 321 -8.53 -11.68 26.13
C LEU A 321 -8.00 -10.76 25.03
N ASP A 322 -6.88 -10.09 25.32
CA ASP A 322 -6.15 -9.20 24.41
C ASP A 322 -7.03 -8.18 23.68
N THR A 323 -8.00 -7.62 24.40
CA THR A 323 -8.96 -6.66 23.84
C THR A 323 -8.26 -5.42 23.29
N VAL A 324 -8.51 -5.13 22.02
CA VAL A 324 -8.13 -3.90 21.33
C VAL A 324 -9.35 -2.98 21.25
N SER A 325 -9.24 -1.78 21.83
CA SER A 325 -10.32 -0.78 21.86
C SER A 325 -10.03 0.35 20.87
N ILE A 326 -11.00 0.67 20.01
CA ILE A 326 -10.88 1.70 18.96
C ILE A 326 -12.05 2.66 19.10
N PRO A 327 -11.80 3.95 19.43
CA PRO A 327 -12.86 4.94 19.47
C PRO A 327 -13.39 5.21 18.06
N LEU A 328 -14.70 5.38 17.93
CA LEU A 328 -15.40 5.67 16.68
C LEU A 328 -16.39 6.82 16.86
N GLN A 329 -16.79 7.41 15.74
CA GLN A 329 -17.79 8.49 15.69
C GLN A 329 -19.00 8.07 14.86
N TRP A 330 -20.16 8.64 15.18
CA TRP A 330 -21.37 8.58 14.36
C TRP A 330 -21.57 9.95 13.69
N PRO A 331 -22.14 9.99 12.48
CA PRO A 331 -22.44 11.24 11.79
C PRO A 331 -23.53 12.06 12.46
#